data_AF-A0A9P4P0C2-F1
#
_entry.id   AF-A0A9P4P0C2-F1
#
_cell.length_a   1.000
_cell.length_b   1.000
_cell.length_c   1.000
_cell.angle_alpha   90.00
_cell.angle_beta   90.00
_cell.angle_gamma   90.00
#
_symmetry.space_group_name_H-M   'P 1'
#
loop_
_entity.id
_entity.type
_entity.pdbx_description
1 polymer ?
#
loop_
_entity_poly.entity_id
_entity_poly.type
_entity_poly.pdbx_seq_one_letter_code
_entity_poly.pdbx_strand_id
1 'polypeptide(L)'
;HSIPLYSALSYAWGPPNPSKQILLNGKVFTVRANLWHFLEMAQRDILKDGLAGRVLWIDQLCIDQSAKGEKNHQVAMMSEIYEKALTTFIWLGPGSKESDRAMQGIRNQAQNQGLVVDLAGWRQIGALFARPYWSRIWIVQEIMLS
;
A
#
# COMPACT_ATOMS: atom_id res chain seq x y z
N HIS A 1 -10.62 24.35 10.09
CA HIS A 1 -9.80 23.26 10.67
C HIS A 1 -8.78 22.82 9.64
N SER A 2 -7.49 22.90 9.93
CA SER A 2 -6.42 22.38 9.07
C SER A 2 -6.50 20.85 9.04
N ILE A 3 -6.48 20.27 7.83
CA ILE A 3 -6.39 18.82 7.65
C ILE A 3 -5.01 18.39 8.18
N PRO A 4 -4.92 17.43 9.11
CA PRO A 4 -3.64 16.96 9.61
C PRO A 4 -2.83 16.36 8.45
N LEU A 5 -1.53 16.62 8.42
CA LEU A 5 -0.63 16.02 7.43
C LEU A 5 -0.67 14.49 7.58
N TYR A 6 -0.88 13.78 6.47
CA TYR A 6 -0.95 12.33 6.43
C TYR A 6 -0.14 11.75 5.27
N SER A 7 0.21 10.48 5.38
CA SER A 7 0.72 9.65 4.28
C SER A 7 -0.36 8.63 3.90
N ALA A 8 -0.48 8.32 2.62
CA ALA A 8 -1.48 7.36 2.14
C ALA A 8 -0.89 5.96 2.02
N LEU A 9 -1.72 4.93 2.24
CA LEU A 9 -1.38 3.55 1.90
C LEU A 9 -2.04 3.16 0.58
N SER A 10 -1.24 2.64 -0.35
CA SER A 10 -1.66 2.09 -1.63
C SER A 10 -1.44 0.57 -1.60
N TYR A 11 -2.52 -0.21 -1.64
CA TYR A 11 -2.41 -1.68 -1.50
C TYR A 11 -3.62 -2.43 -2.09
N ALA A 12 -3.41 -3.70 -2.44
CA ALA A 12 -4.51 -4.58 -2.84
C ALA A 12 -5.32 -5.04 -1.61
N TRP A 13 -6.64 -4.89 -1.64
CA TRP A 13 -7.49 -5.37 -0.54
C TRP A 13 -7.43 -6.88 -0.34
N GLY A 14 -7.25 -7.64 -1.43
CA GLY A 14 -7.36 -9.09 -1.42
C GLY A 14 -8.81 -9.58 -1.22
N PRO A 15 -9.03 -10.89 -1.06
CA PRO A 15 -10.36 -11.46 -0.87
C PRO A 15 -11.00 -10.98 0.45
N PRO A 16 -12.34 -10.93 0.54
CA PRO A 16 -13.03 -10.52 1.77
C PRO A 16 -12.79 -11.47 2.95
N ASN A 17 -12.46 -12.74 2.65
CA ASN A 17 -12.11 -13.77 3.62
C ASN A 17 -10.76 -14.41 3.25
N PRO A 18 -9.93 -14.81 4.23
CA PRO A 18 -10.13 -14.62 5.67
C PRO A 18 -9.92 -13.17 6.11
N SER A 19 -10.70 -12.73 7.09
CA SER A 19 -10.54 -11.44 7.76
C SER A 19 -9.88 -11.61 9.13
N LYS A 20 -9.25 -10.54 9.64
CA LYS A 20 -8.56 -10.49 10.92
C LYS A 20 -9.09 -9.32 11.74
N GLN A 21 -8.95 -9.39 13.06
CA GLN A 21 -9.36 -8.33 13.96
C GLN A 21 -8.17 -7.45 14.35
N ILE A 22 -8.43 -6.15 14.46
CA ILE A 22 -7.53 -5.15 15.03
C ILE A 22 -8.28 -4.34 16.08
N LEU A 23 -7.53 -3.64 16.94
CA LEU A 23 -8.10 -2.61 17.81
C LEU A 23 -7.91 -1.25 17.15
N LEU A 24 -9.01 -0.56 16.88
CA LEU A 24 -9.05 0.78 16.34
C LEU A 24 -9.82 1.67 17.32
N ASN A 25 -9.14 2.65 17.94
CA ASN A 25 -9.73 3.55 18.94
C ASN A 25 -10.47 2.79 20.08
N GLY A 26 -9.88 1.69 20.55
CA GLY A 26 -10.46 0.84 21.61
C GLY A 26 -11.61 -0.06 21.17
N LYS A 27 -11.99 -0.04 19.89
CA LYS A 27 -13.04 -0.91 19.33
C LYS A 27 -12.43 -2.01 18.47
N VAL A 28 -13.03 -3.19 18.50
CA VAL A 28 -12.67 -4.28 17.59
C VAL A 28 -13.15 -3.93 16.19
N PHE A 29 -12.22 -3.91 15.24
CA PHE A 29 -12.49 -3.67 13.83
C PHE A 29 -11.99 -4.83 12.99
N THR A 30 -12.76 -5.22 11.97
CA THR A 30 -12.41 -6.33 11.09
C THR A 30 -11.77 -5.80 9.81
N VAL A 31 -10.54 -6.23 9.55
CA VAL A 31 -9.78 -5.91 8.34
C VAL A 31 -9.51 -7.16 7.52
N ARG A 32 -9.23 -6.99 6.22
CA ARG A 32 -8.80 -8.09 5.36
C ARG A 32 -7.38 -8.52 5.72
N ALA A 33 -7.06 -9.79 5.44
CA ALA A 33 -5.75 -10.37 5.77
C ALA A 33 -4.57 -9.54 5.23
N ASN A 34 -4.65 -8.98 4.01
CA ASN A 34 -3.53 -8.22 3.45
C ASN A 34 -3.25 -6.91 4.22
N LEU A 35 -4.30 -6.21 4.65
CA LEU A 35 -4.14 -5.01 5.49
C LEU A 35 -3.61 -5.41 6.87
N TRP A 36 -4.09 -6.50 7.43
CA TRP A 36 -3.60 -7.00 8.72
C TRP A 36 -2.10 -7.28 8.69
N HIS A 37 -1.59 -7.93 7.63
CA HIS A 37 -0.15 -8.16 7.48
C HIS A 37 0.65 -6.87 7.35
N PHE A 38 0.14 -5.88 6.62
CA PHE A 38 0.76 -4.56 6.58
C PHE A 38 0.82 -3.93 7.97
N LEU A 39 -0.28 -3.92 8.72
CA LEU A 39 -0.34 -3.32 10.06
C LEU A 39 0.58 -4.06 11.04
N GLU A 40 0.64 -5.39 10.98
CA GLU A 40 1.56 -6.19 11.80
C GLU A 40 3.02 -5.84 11.49
N MET A 41 3.39 -5.77 10.21
CA MET A 41 4.74 -5.38 9.79
C MET A 41 5.04 -3.94 10.20
N ALA A 42 4.13 -3.00 9.91
CA ALA A 42 4.27 -1.60 10.27
C ALA A 42 4.43 -1.43 11.79
N GLN A 43 3.68 -2.17 12.61
CA GLN A 43 3.80 -2.14 14.06
C GLN A 43 5.17 -2.64 14.55
N ARG A 44 5.71 -3.70 13.92
CA ARG A 44 7.05 -4.23 14.23
C ARG A 44 8.16 -3.27 13.81
N ASP A 45 7.99 -2.59 12.68
CA ASP A 45 9.00 -1.71 12.06
C ASP A 45 8.85 -0.22 12.42
N ILE A 46 7.80 0.17 13.16
CA ILE A 46 7.63 1.52 13.75
C ILE A 46 8.78 1.92 14.68
N LEU A 47 9.67 0.97 15.02
CA LEU A 47 10.93 1.22 15.75
C LEU A 47 12.13 1.54 14.84
N LYS A 48 11.99 1.62 13.51
CA LYS A 48 13.11 1.80 12.55
C LYS A 48 12.95 2.99 11.59
N ASP A 49 12.49 4.13 12.09
CA ASP A 49 12.57 5.46 11.46
C ASP A 49 11.63 5.80 10.27
N GLY A 50 11.01 4.83 9.59
CA GLY A 50 10.18 5.11 8.39
C GLY A 50 8.75 5.61 8.67
N LEU A 51 8.06 4.97 9.63
CA LEU A 51 6.62 5.18 9.92
C LEU A 51 6.34 5.74 11.31
N ALA A 52 7.37 5.88 12.16
CA ALA A 52 7.23 6.36 13.52
C ALA A 52 6.59 7.76 13.55
N GLY A 53 5.46 7.90 14.25
CA GLY A 53 4.74 9.17 14.38
C GLY A 53 4.01 9.67 13.13
N ARG A 54 3.94 8.89 12.05
CA ARG A 54 3.19 9.28 10.84
C ARG A 54 1.71 8.95 10.98
N VAL A 55 0.85 9.87 10.58
CA VAL A 55 -0.58 9.63 10.38
C VAL A 55 -0.76 8.92 9.04
N LEU A 56 -1.36 7.74 9.04
CA LEU A 56 -1.65 6.98 7.83
C LEU A 56 -3.12 7.08 7.46
N TRP A 57 -3.39 7.42 6.21
CA TRP A 57 -4.69 7.26 5.59
C TRP A 57 -4.75 5.89 4.90
N ILE A 58 -5.75 5.09 5.30
CA ILE A 58 -5.97 3.72 4.80
C ILE A 58 -7.44 3.60 4.46
N ASP A 59 -7.77 3.39 3.19
CA ASP A 59 -9.14 3.38 2.68
C ASP A 59 -10.12 2.50 3.49
N GLN A 60 -9.73 1.27 3.84
CA GLN A 60 -10.56 0.33 4.60
C GLN A 60 -10.84 0.79 6.04
N LEU A 61 -10.05 1.71 6.58
CA LEU A 61 -10.21 2.25 7.94
C LEU A 61 -10.82 3.66 7.95
N CYS A 62 -10.47 4.49 6.97
CA CYS A 62 -10.83 5.90 6.91
C CYS A 62 -12.14 6.15 6.15
N ILE A 63 -12.60 5.21 5.32
CA ILE A 63 -13.85 5.32 4.57
C ILE A 63 -14.91 4.42 5.22
N ASP A 64 -16.12 4.95 5.41
CA ASP A 64 -17.27 4.14 5.83
C ASP A 64 -17.67 3.17 4.71
N GLN A 65 -17.35 1.89 4.91
CA GLN A 65 -17.60 0.84 3.93
C GLN A 65 -19.06 0.40 3.84
N SER A 66 -19.90 0.83 4.77
CA SER A 66 -21.31 0.42 4.85
C SER A 66 -22.24 1.28 3.97
N ALA A 67 -21.82 2.51 3.64
CA ALA A 67 -22.59 3.47 2.87
C ALA A 67 -22.43 3.26 1.35
N LYS A 68 -23.22 2.34 0.77
CA LYS A 68 -23.15 2.00 -0.68
C LYS A 68 -23.36 3.20 -1.62
N GLY A 69 -24.12 4.22 -1.23
CA GLY A 69 -24.36 5.43 -2.04
C GLY A 69 -23.15 6.38 -2.12
N GLU A 70 -22.22 6.27 -1.17
CA GLU A 70 -21.06 7.16 -1.02
C GLU A 70 -19.85 6.69 -1.82
N LYS A 71 -19.85 5.43 -2.27
CA LYS A 71 -18.69 4.79 -2.90
C LYS A 71 -18.26 5.50 -4.21
N ASN A 72 -19.20 6.01 -5.01
CA ASN A 72 -18.86 6.74 -6.24
C ASN A 72 -18.35 8.16 -5.95
N HIS A 73 -18.84 8.80 -4.88
CA HIS A 73 -18.39 10.14 -4.46
C HIS A 73 -17.00 10.07 -3.81
N GLN A 74 -16.77 9.06 -2.96
CA GLN A 74 -15.49 8.76 -2.33
C GLN A 74 -14.44 8.32 -3.35
N VAL A 75 -14.82 7.57 -4.40
CA VAL A 75 -13.94 7.24 -5.53
C VAL A 75 -13.53 8.50 -6.31
N ALA A 76 -14.43 9.47 -6.49
CA ALA A 76 -14.09 10.74 -7.12
C ALA A 76 -13.10 11.58 -6.29
N MET A 77 -13.09 11.41 -4.97
CA MET A 77 -12.15 12.07 -4.05
C MET A 77 -10.80 11.36 -3.92
N MET A 78 -10.64 10.14 -4.45
CA MET A 78 -9.39 9.39 -4.30
C MET A 78 -8.20 10.15 -4.90
N SER A 79 -8.36 10.77 -6.07
CA SER A 79 -7.30 11.55 -6.70
C SER A 79 -6.81 12.67 -5.78
N GLU A 80 -7.74 13.41 -5.16
CA GLU A 80 -7.41 14.51 -4.24
C GLU A 80 -6.74 14.00 -2.94
N ILE A 81 -7.14 12.83 -2.45
CA ILE A 81 -6.55 12.22 -1.25
C ILE A 81 -5.10 11.82 -1.49
N TYR A 82 -4.82 11.15 -2.62
CA TYR A 82 -3.44 10.78 -2.94
C TYR A 82 -2.59 12.00 -3.31
N GLU A 83 -3.14 12.98 -4.03
CA GLU A 83 -2.46 14.24 -4.36
C GLU A 83 -2.08 15.06 -3.11
N LYS A 84 -2.91 15.04 -2.07
CA LYS A 84 -2.66 15.77 -0.82
C LYS A 84 -1.85 14.97 0.21
N ALA A 85 -1.53 13.71 -0.07
CA ALA A 85 -0.70 12.92 0.82
C ALA A 85 0.75 13.43 0.80
N LEU A 86 1.40 13.49 1.96
CA LEU A 86 2.83 13.81 2.03
C LEU A 86 3.70 12.78 1.30
N THR A 87 3.26 11.53 1.33
CA THR A 87 3.95 10.38 0.76
C THR A 87 2.92 9.26 0.60
N THR A 88 3.02 8.52 -0.49
CA THR A 88 2.25 7.30 -0.69
C THR A 88 3.13 6.07 -0.47
N PHE A 89 2.78 5.26 0.52
CA PHE A 89 3.42 3.97 0.75
C PHE A 89 2.75 2.90 -0.09
N ILE A 90 3.54 2.20 -0.91
CA ILE A 90 3.06 1.08 -1.71
C ILE A 90 3.30 -0.22 -0.95
N TRP A 91 2.22 -0.95 -0.64
CA TRP A 91 2.29 -2.28 -0.05
C TRP A 91 1.96 -3.35 -1.07
N LEU A 92 3.00 -4.09 -1.47
CA LEU A 92 2.90 -5.19 -2.42
C LEU A 92 2.49 -6.52 -1.76
N GLY A 93 2.27 -6.55 -0.44
CA GLY A 93 2.06 -7.79 0.32
C GLY A 93 3.34 -8.29 0.99
N PRO A 94 3.25 -9.34 1.83
CA PRO A 94 4.38 -9.87 2.59
C PRO A 94 5.63 -10.17 1.75
N GLY A 95 6.79 -10.01 2.39
CA GLY A 95 8.07 -10.39 1.84
C GLY A 95 8.18 -11.90 1.62
N SER A 96 9.04 -12.27 0.68
CA SER A 96 9.36 -13.63 0.26
C SER A 96 10.81 -13.61 -0.24
N LYS A 97 11.49 -14.77 -0.26
CA LYS A 97 12.88 -14.84 -0.75
C LYS A 97 12.99 -14.31 -2.19
N GLU A 98 11.94 -14.51 -2.98
CA GLU A 98 11.81 -14.07 -4.36
C GLU A 98 11.67 -12.55 -4.45
N SER A 99 10.79 -11.95 -3.65
CA SER A 99 10.64 -10.48 -3.61
C SER A 99 11.87 -9.78 -3.06
N ASP A 100 12.56 -10.38 -2.08
CA ASP A 100 13.76 -9.79 -1.48
C ASP A 100 14.88 -9.72 -2.52
N ARG A 101 15.08 -10.80 -3.28
CA ARG A 101 16.01 -10.82 -4.42
C ARG A 101 15.63 -9.81 -5.50
N ALA A 102 14.35 -9.70 -5.83
CA ALA A 102 13.87 -8.74 -6.81
C ALA A 102 14.13 -7.28 -6.37
N MET A 103 13.84 -6.94 -5.11
CA MET A 103 14.10 -5.61 -4.55
C MET A 103 15.61 -5.30 -4.47
N GLN A 104 16.45 -6.29 -4.17
CA GLN A 104 17.91 -6.14 -4.24
C GLN A 104 18.38 -5.88 -5.67
N GLY A 105 17.84 -6.59 -6.65
CA GLY A 105 18.10 -6.35 -8.07
C GLY A 105 17.78 -4.92 -8.50
N ILE A 106 16.58 -4.44 -8.14
CA ILE A 106 16.15 -3.06 -8.41
C ILE A 106 17.09 -2.03 -7.76
N ARG A 107 17.45 -2.25 -6.48
CA ARG A 107 18.36 -1.34 -5.75
C ARG A 107 19.73 -1.25 -6.42
N ASN A 108 20.31 -2.39 -6.77
CA ASN A 108 21.62 -2.44 -7.40
C ASN A 108 21.61 -1.77 -8.79
N GLN A 109 20.49 -1.86 -9.52
CA GLN A 109 20.33 -1.21 -10.83
C GLN A 109 20.07 0.29 -10.72
N ALA A 110 19.26 0.75 -9.77
CA ALA A 110 18.98 2.17 -9.54
C ALA A 110 20.25 2.96 -9.22
N GLN A 111 21.24 2.32 -8.59
CA GLN A 111 22.54 2.90 -8.28
C GLN A 111 23.48 3.01 -9.50
N ASN A 112 23.20 2.33 -10.62
CA ASN A 112 24.10 2.19 -11.77
C ASN A 112 23.70 3.02 -13.03
N GLN A 113 22.81 4.02 -12.89
CA GLN A 113 22.37 4.92 -13.99
C GLN A 113 21.98 4.21 -15.31
N GLY A 114 20.79 3.60 -15.33
CA GLY A 114 20.11 3.20 -16.58
C GLY A 114 19.29 1.92 -16.45
N LEU A 115 18.00 1.98 -16.80
CA LEU A 115 17.16 0.78 -16.91
C LEU A 115 17.55 -0.03 -18.15
N VAL A 116 18.50 -0.94 -18.00
CA VAL A 116 18.63 -2.12 -18.87
C VAL A 116 18.25 -3.33 -18.05
N VAL A 117 16.96 -3.65 -18.06
CA VAL A 117 16.44 -4.86 -17.41
C VAL A 117 16.72 -6.03 -18.37
N ASP A 118 17.68 -6.89 -18.02
CA ASP A 118 17.94 -8.12 -18.76
C ASP A 118 16.84 -9.18 -18.48
N LEU A 119 16.81 -10.28 -19.25
CA LEU A 119 15.80 -11.33 -19.11
C LEU A 119 15.76 -11.98 -17.71
N ALA A 120 16.88 -12.02 -16.98
CA ALA A 120 16.94 -12.55 -15.63
C ALA A 120 16.33 -11.55 -14.62
N GLY A 121 16.61 -10.26 -14.79
CA GLY A 121 15.98 -9.16 -14.07
C GLY A 121 14.47 -9.08 -14.33
N TRP A 122 14.02 -9.26 -15.57
CA TRP A 122 12.60 -9.33 -15.91
C TRP A 122 11.89 -10.51 -15.24
N ARG A 123 12.55 -11.66 -15.11
CA ARG A 123 11.99 -12.82 -14.41
C ARG A 123 11.87 -12.58 -12.90
N GLN A 124 12.80 -11.83 -12.32
CA GLN A 124 12.82 -11.50 -10.89
C GLN A 124 11.80 -10.41 -10.54
N ILE A 125 11.73 -9.34 -11.34
CA ILE A 125 10.74 -8.26 -11.16
C ILE A 125 9.35 -8.71 -11.66
N GLY A 126 9.28 -9.68 -12.57
CA GLY A 126 8.02 -10.28 -13.03
C GLY A 126 7.21 -10.88 -11.89
N ALA A 127 7.85 -11.43 -10.86
CA ALA A 127 7.17 -11.89 -9.65
C ALA A 127 6.59 -10.74 -8.81
N LEU A 128 7.20 -9.54 -8.85
CA LEU A 128 6.62 -8.34 -8.24
C LEU A 128 5.42 -7.84 -9.05
N PHE A 129 5.54 -7.78 -10.38
CA PHE A 129 4.46 -7.35 -11.28
C PHE A 129 3.29 -8.33 -11.36
N ALA A 130 3.51 -9.62 -11.07
CA ALA A 130 2.45 -10.62 -10.94
C ALA A 130 1.61 -10.47 -9.66
N ARG A 131 1.99 -9.59 -8.73
CA ARG A 131 1.25 -9.41 -7.47
C ARG A 131 -0.11 -8.73 -7.72
N PRO A 132 -1.14 -9.07 -6.92
CA PRO A 132 -2.51 -8.53 -7.09
C PRO A 132 -2.62 -7.00 -7.03
N TYR A 133 -1.59 -6.31 -6.55
CA TYR A 133 -1.47 -4.86 -6.60
C TYR A 133 -1.56 -4.33 -8.03
N TRP A 134 -0.82 -4.91 -8.97
CA TRP A 134 -0.68 -4.41 -10.33
C TRP A 134 -1.87 -4.70 -11.26
N SER A 135 -2.77 -5.60 -10.85
CA SER A 135 -4.02 -5.87 -11.57
C SER A 135 -5.17 -4.94 -11.17
N ARG A 136 -4.91 -3.95 -10.32
CA ARG A 136 -5.92 -2.98 -9.88
C ARG A 136 -6.09 -1.89 -10.94
N ILE A 137 -7.34 -1.62 -11.31
CA ILE A 137 -7.73 -0.54 -12.23
C ILE A 137 -7.18 0.83 -11.77
N TRP A 138 -7.06 1.04 -10.46
CA TRP A 138 -6.71 2.35 -9.87
C TRP A 138 -5.21 2.57 -9.66
N ILE A 139 -4.35 1.63 -10.05
CA ILE A 139 -2.90 1.71 -9.83
C ILE A 139 -2.27 2.94 -10.51
N VAL A 140 -2.83 3.34 -11.65
CA VAL A 140 -2.33 4.48 -12.44
C VAL A 140 -2.59 5.80 -11.73
N GLN A 141 -3.75 5.97 -11.09
CA GLN A 141 -4.08 7.18 -10.35
C GLN A 141 -3.24 7.30 -9.08
N GLU A 142 -3.04 6.18 -8.38
CA GLU A 142 -2.22 6.14 -7.15
C GLU A 142 -0.74 6.45 -7.45
N ILE A 143 -0.19 6.00 -8.58
CA ILE A 143 1.23 6.22 -8.95
C ILE A 143 1.48 7.59 -9.60
N MET A 144 0.55 8.10 -10.42
CA MET A 144 0.75 9.35 -11.17
C MET A 144 0.55 10.62 -10.33
N LEU A 145 -0.20 10.53 -9.23
CA LEU A 145 -0.57 11.68 -8.39
C LEU A 145 0.20 11.74 -7.05
N SER A 146 1.11 10.79 -6.82
CA SER A 146 1.93 10.70 -5.60
C SER A 146 3.33 11.27 -5.77
#